data_AF-A0A9P0CXQ5-F1
#
_entry.id   AF-A0A9P0CXQ5-F1
#
_cell.length_a   1.000
_cell.length_b   1.000
_cell.length_c   1.000
_cell.angle_alpha   90.00
_cell.angle_beta   90.00
_cell.angle_gamma   90.00
#
_symmetry.space_group_name_H-M   'P 1'
#
loop_
_entity.id
_entity.type
_entity.pdbx_description
1 polymer ?
#
loop_
_entity_poly.entity_id
_entity_poly.type
_entity_poly.pdbx_seq_one_letter_code
_entity_poly.pdbx_strand_id
1 'polypeptide(L)'
;MYNHNSIVENGVSKSIHKLGAEGCRTMHRYQSLQIFRQTIGNIAMNGTTTASSTLQGQLDDKGTCQGVTYQENERLWTDVVIVAAVSIVTRDYDTSVSLDDNKIHLQEGVTCPYLKGYCFDLTYGETI
;
A
#
# COMPACT_ATOMS: atom_id res chain seq x y z
N MET A 1 -22.46 5.82 -8.93
CA MET A 1 -21.54 6.97 -8.80
C MET A 1 -20.71 7.04 -10.06
N TYR A 2 -20.80 8.12 -10.84
CA TYR A 2 -19.96 8.34 -12.01
C TYR A 2 -18.75 9.17 -11.56
N ASN A 3 -17.55 8.65 -11.76
CA ASN A 3 -16.31 9.36 -11.47
C ASN A 3 -15.86 10.05 -12.76
N HIS A 4 -15.98 11.37 -12.84
CA HIS A 4 -15.57 12.15 -14.01
C HIS A 4 -14.10 12.52 -13.89
N ASN A 5 -13.23 11.51 -13.94
CA ASN A 5 -11.80 11.71 -14.00
C ASN A 5 -11.38 11.80 -15.46
N SER A 6 -10.92 12.95 -15.90
CA SER A 6 -10.24 13.09 -17.19
C SER A 6 -8.83 12.55 -17.07
N ILE A 7 -8.66 11.27 -17.40
CA ILE A 7 -7.36 10.59 -17.39
C ILE A 7 -6.54 11.12 -18.57
N VAL A 8 -5.34 11.60 -18.30
CA VAL A 8 -4.38 12.04 -19.33
C VAL A 8 -3.66 10.84 -19.96
N GLU A 9 -3.08 11.04 -21.14
CA GLU A 9 -2.32 9.99 -21.82
C GLU A 9 -1.20 9.46 -20.91
N ASN A 10 -1.12 8.13 -20.78
CA ASN A 10 -0.20 7.44 -19.88
C ASN A 10 -0.26 7.91 -18.40
N GLY A 11 -1.38 8.50 -17.97
CA GLY A 11 -1.56 9.06 -16.62
C GLY A 11 -1.92 8.04 -15.53
N VAL A 12 -1.88 6.73 -15.83
CA VAL A 12 -2.19 5.66 -14.87
C VAL A 12 -0.99 4.75 -14.71
N SER A 13 -0.54 4.61 -13.47
CA SER A 13 0.49 3.66 -13.07
C SER A 13 -0.03 2.78 -11.94
N LYS A 14 0.44 1.53 -11.89
CA LYS A 14 0.14 0.58 -10.81
C LYS A 14 1.46 0.02 -10.30
N SER A 15 1.63 0.04 -8.98
CA SER A 15 2.82 -0.49 -8.32
C SER A 15 2.45 -1.12 -6.97
N ILE A 16 3.28 -2.05 -6.54
CA ILE A 16 3.22 -2.63 -5.19
C ILE A 16 4.23 -1.87 -4.34
N HIS A 17 3.78 -1.31 -3.22
CA HIS A 17 4.64 -0.62 -2.27
C HIS A 17 4.96 -1.54 -1.10
N LYS A 18 6.25 -1.72 -0.81
CA LYS A 18 6.71 -2.49 0.36
C LYS A 18 6.69 -1.59 1.59
N LEU A 19 6.07 -2.04 2.67
CA LEU A 19 5.94 -1.31 3.95
C LEU A 19 7.12 -1.60 4.87
N GLY A 20 7.75 -2.77 4.72
CA GLY A 20 8.75 -3.30 5.63
C GLY A 20 8.14 -3.82 6.94
N ALA A 21 9.01 -4.37 7.79
CA ALA A 21 8.61 -5.01 9.04
C ALA A 21 7.86 -4.06 10.00
N GLU A 22 8.31 -2.82 10.10
CA GLU A 22 7.71 -1.83 10.99
C GLU A 22 6.35 -1.36 10.48
N GLY A 23 6.23 -1.02 9.19
CA GLY A 23 4.95 -0.66 8.57
C GLY A 23 3.91 -1.78 8.67
N CYS A 24 4.32 -3.03 8.43
CA CYS A 24 3.46 -4.20 8.63
C CYS A 24 3.00 -4.34 10.10
N ARG A 25 3.93 -4.20 11.06
CA ARG A 25 3.61 -4.28 12.50
C ARG A 25 2.68 -3.17 12.97
N THR A 26 2.92 -1.94 12.55
CA THR A 26 2.10 -0.77 12.90
C THR A 26 0.70 -0.92 12.31
N MET A 27 0.60 -1.46 11.08
CA MET A 27 -0.69 -1.78 10.44
C MET A 27 -1.48 -2.85 11.21
N HIS A 28 -0.87 -3.99 11.57
CA HIS A 28 -1.57 -5.03 12.35
C HIS A 28 -1.93 -4.57 13.78
N ARG A 29 -1.09 -3.74 14.42
CA ARG A 29 -1.29 -3.32 15.81
C ARG A 29 -2.26 -2.17 15.98
N TYR A 30 -2.21 -1.17 15.09
CA TYR A 30 -2.95 0.08 15.21
C TYR A 30 -3.99 0.28 14.10
N GLN A 31 -4.10 -0.67 13.17
CA GLN A 31 -5.01 -0.58 12.01
C GLN A 31 -4.79 0.72 11.23
N SER A 32 -3.53 1.15 11.15
CA SER A 32 -3.14 2.39 10.48
C SER A 32 -1.82 2.23 9.73
N LEU A 33 -1.69 2.97 8.63
CA LEU A 33 -0.51 2.97 7.78
C LEU A 33 -0.15 4.40 7.39
N GLN A 34 1.12 4.76 7.58
CA GLN A 34 1.66 5.99 7.06
C GLN A 34 2.27 5.74 5.66
N ILE A 35 1.66 6.32 4.63
CA ILE A 35 2.11 6.19 3.25
C ILE A 35 1.84 7.50 2.50
N PHE A 36 2.74 7.88 1.59
CA PHE A 36 2.60 9.11 0.79
C PHE A 36 2.39 10.39 1.61
N ARG A 37 3.02 10.47 2.79
CA ARG A 37 2.85 11.57 3.78
C ARG A 37 1.44 11.71 4.34
N GLN A 38 0.58 10.72 4.13
CA GLN A 38 -0.75 10.62 4.72
C GLN A 38 -0.81 9.44 5.69
N THR A 39 -1.74 9.51 6.64
CA THR A 39 -2.05 8.38 7.52
C THR A 39 -3.39 7.81 7.09
N ILE A 40 -3.39 6.56 6.65
CA ILE A 40 -4.59 5.78 6.36
C ILE A 40 -4.95 5.04 7.64
N GLY A 41 -6.07 5.39 8.27
CA GLY A 41 -6.59 4.71 9.47
C GLY A 41 -7.74 3.75 9.14
N ASN A 42 -8.25 3.09 10.18
CA ASN A 42 -9.39 2.16 10.09
C ASN A 42 -9.17 1.02 9.08
N ILE A 43 -7.94 0.51 9.01
CA ILE A 43 -7.61 -0.61 8.15
C ILE A 43 -8.32 -1.86 8.68
N ALA A 44 -9.18 -2.43 7.85
CA ALA A 44 -9.87 -3.67 8.15
C ALA A 44 -8.85 -4.80 8.33
N MET A 45 -8.98 -5.57 9.42
CA MET A 45 -8.25 -6.83 9.61
C MET A 45 -8.98 -7.94 8.85
N ASN A 46 -8.23 -8.83 8.21
CA ASN A 46 -8.77 -9.94 7.39
C ASN A 46 -9.68 -9.45 6.26
N GLY A 47 -9.28 -8.35 5.61
CA GLY A 47 -10.09 -7.73 4.57
C GLY A 47 -9.29 -6.78 3.69
N THR A 48 -10.03 -6.06 2.85
CA THR A 48 -9.48 -5.06 1.95
C THR A 48 -9.96 -3.68 2.35
N THR A 49 -9.03 -2.75 2.54
CA THR A 49 -9.31 -1.33 2.76
C THR A 49 -8.85 -0.54 1.55
N THR A 50 -9.73 0.30 0.99
CA THR A 50 -9.39 1.20 -0.12
C THR A 50 -9.39 2.63 0.34
N ALA A 51 -8.36 3.39 -0.02
CA ALA A 51 -8.25 4.81 0.27
C ALA A 51 -7.71 5.57 -0.95
N SER A 52 -7.96 6.87 -1.00
CA SER A 52 -7.39 7.77 -2.02
C SER A 52 -6.56 8.86 -1.36
N SER A 53 -5.39 9.14 -1.93
CA SER A 53 -4.46 10.16 -1.44
C SER A 53 -4.00 11.05 -2.59
N THR A 54 -4.15 12.36 -2.47
CA THR A 54 -3.53 13.33 -3.39
C THR A 54 -2.03 13.36 -3.13
N LEU A 55 -1.24 13.01 -4.16
CA LEU A 55 0.23 13.00 -4.12
C LEU A 55 0.83 14.35 -4.53
N GLN A 56 0.22 14.99 -5.54
CA GLN A 56 0.64 16.26 -6.12
C GLN A 56 -0.57 17.06 -6.59
N GLY A 57 -0.47 18.39 -6.56
CA GLY A 57 -1.61 19.29 -6.77
C GLY A 57 -2.52 19.37 -5.56
N GLN A 58 -3.63 20.10 -5.71
CA GLN A 58 -4.59 20.32 -4.63
C GLN A 58 -6.01 19.98 -5.10
N LEU A 59 -6.71 19.21 -4.26
CA LEU A 59 -8.14 19.00 -4.34
C LEU A 59 -8.72 19.42 -3.00
N ASP A 60 -9.81 20.18 -3.01
CA ASP A 60 -10.55 20.52 -1.79
C ASP A 60 -12.00 20.03 -1.83
N ASP A 61 -12.65 20.07 -0.67
CA ASP A 61 -14.05 19.68 -0.46
C ASP A 61 -15.05 20.70 -1.04
N LYS A 62 -14.56 21.87 -1.49
CA LYS A 62 -15.35 22.92 -2.13
C LYS A 62 -15.39 22.77 -3.65
N GLY A 63 -14.70 21.77 -4.20
CA GLY A 63 -14.65 21.48 -5.63
C GLY A 63 -13.57 22.28 -6.38
N THR A 64 -12.63 22.90 -5.67
CA THR A 64 -11.46 23.53 -6.27
C THR A 64 -10.40 22.48 -6.60
N CYS A 65 -9.83 22.61 -7.80
CA CYS A 65 -8.72 21.79 -8.28
C CYS A 65 -7.59 22.72 -8.72
N GLN A 66 -6.38 22.49 -8.23
CA GLN A 66 -5.18 23.20 -8.69
C GLN A 66 -4.16 22.17 -9.18
N GLY A 67 -3.92 22.18 -10.49
CA GLY A 67 -2.91 21.34 -11.12
C GLY A 67 -1.50 21.86 -10.89
N VAL A 68 -0.54 20.96 -11.06
CA VAL A 68 0.89 21.27 -11.04
C VAL A 68 1.54 20.75 -12.32
N THR A 69 2.74 21.24 -12.61
CA THR A 69 3.61 20.62 -13.61
C THR A 69 4.33 19.45 -12.96
N TYR A 70 4.17 18.25 -13.54
CA TYR A 70 4.80 17.02 -13.07
C TYR A 70 5.64 16.39 -14.17
N GLN A 71 6.82 15.91 -13.80
CA GLN A 71 7.71 15.21 -14.72
C GLN A 71 8.10 13.85 -14.13
N GLU A 72 7.94 12.81 -14.92
CA GLU A 72 8.42 11.46 -14.60
C GLU A 72 9.07 10.85 -15.84
N ASN A 73 10.30 10.39 -15.69
CA ASN A 73 11.15 9.98 -16.82
C ASN A 73 11.25 11.10 -17.87
N GLU A 74 11.00 10.78 -19.15
CA GLU A 74 11.04 11.73 -20.28
C GLU A 74 9.68 12.40 -20.54
N ARG A 75 8.69 12.22 -19.66
CA ARG A 75 7.33 12.74 -19.85
C ARG A 75 7.04 13.90 -18.92
N LEU A 76 6.39 14.91 -19.47
CA LEU A 76 5.97 16.13 -18.78
C LEU A 76 4.46 16.28 -18.92
N TRP A 77 3.79 16.44 -17.80
CA TRP A 77 2.37 16.80 -17.75
C TRP A 77 2.22 18.17 -17.11
N THR A 78 1.40 19.03 -17.69
CA THR A 78 1.12 20.39 -17.20
C THR A 78 -0.32 20.47 -16.71
N ASP A 79 -0.54 21.19 -15.61
CA ASP A 79 -1.85 21.37 -14.99
C ASP A 79 -2.54 20.04 -14.62
N VAL A 80 -1.80 19.16 -13.93
CA VAL A 80 -2.30 17.85 -13.49
C VAL A 80 -2.35 17.73 -11.97
N VAL A 81 -3.31 16.95 -11.49
CA VAL A 81 -3.37 16.47 -10.11
C VAL A 81 -3.07 14.98 -10.10
N ILE A 82 -2.21 14.55 -9.19
CA ILE A 82 -1.84 13.15 -9.05
C ILE A 82 -2.55 12.59 -7.82
N VAL A 83 -3.37 11.58 -8.03
CA VAL A 83 -4.09 10.88 -6.97
C VAL A 83 -3.66 9.42 -6.99
N ALA A 84 -3.28 8.90 -5.82
CA ALA A 84 -3.08 7.47 -5.60
C ALA A 84 -4.37 6.85 -5.08
N ALA A 85 -4.83 5.79 -5.73
CA ALA A 85 -5.78 4.85 -5.14
C ALA A 85 -4.98 3.71 -4.50
N VAL A 86 -5.08 3.59 -3.18
CA VAL A 86 -4.38 2.59 -2.38
C VAL A 86 -5.36 1.49 -2.01
N SER A 87 -5.00 0.25 -2.30
CA SER A 87 -5.72 -0.94 -1.86
C SER A 87 -4.83 -1.71 -0.90
N ILE A 88 -5.27 -1.83 0.35
CA ILE A 88 -4.55 -2.49 1.43
C ILE A 88 -5.27 -3.79 1.73
N VAL A 89 -4.55 -4.91 1.68
CA VAL A 89 -5.08 -6.22 2.06
C VAL A 89 -4.34 -6.68 3.29
N THR A 90 -5.08 -7.06 4.33
CA THR A 90 -4.51 -7.63 5.56
C THR A 90 -5.09 -9.02 5.79
N ARG A 91 -4.29 -9.92 6.35
CA ARG A 91 -4.69 -11.29 6.68
C ARG A 91 -3.93 -11.78 7.90
N ASP A 92 -4.65 -12.39 8.82
CA ASP A 92 -4.12 -13.15 9.94
C ASP A 92 -4.44 -14.64 9.68
N TYR A 93 -3.46 -15.50 9.89
CA TYR A 93 -3.63 -16.94 9.75
C TYR A 93 -2.65 -17.69 10.65
N ASP A 94 -3.01 -18.91 11.03
CA ASP A 94 -2.14 -19.81 11.78
C ASP A 94 -1.22 -20.58 10.84
N THR A 95 0.00 -20.84 11.29
CA THR A 95 0.98 -21.59 10.49
C THR A 95 1.96 -22.39 11.35
N SER A 96 2.72 -23.30 10.75
CA SER A 96 3.65 -24.17 11.47
C SER A 96 5.05 -23.54 11.63
N VAL A 97 5.64 -23.74 12.80
CA VAL A 97 6.99 -23.29 13.16
C VAL A 97 7.82 -24.48 13.61
N SER A 98 9.02 -24.64 13.04
CA SER A 98 10.07 -25.52 13.55
C SER A 98 11.07 -24.68 14.34
N LEU A 99 11.00 -24.79 15.67
CA LEU A 99 11.86 -24.01 16.57
C LEU A 99 13.31 -24.48 16.52
N ASP A 100 13.55 -25.79 16.41
CA ASP A 100 14.89 -26.39 16.37
C ASP A 100 15.68 -25.93 15.13
N ASP A 101 14.99 -25.77 14.00
CA ASP A 101 15.58 -25.33 12.73
C ASP A 101 15.47 -23.82 12.48
N ASN A 102 14.87 -23.07 13.41
CA ASN A 102 14.57 -21.65 13.26
C ASN A 102 13.79 -21.34 11.95
N LYS A 103 12.73 -22.11 11.67
CA LYS A 103 11.93 -21.98 10.44
C LYS A 103 10.47 -21.74 10.75
N ILE A 104 9.86 -20.84 10.00
CA ILE A 104 8.41 -20.70 9.88
C ILE A 104 8.01 -21.07 8.46
N HIS A 105 7.01 -21.92 8.31
CA HIS A 105 6.44 -22.29 7.03
C HIS A 105 5.18 -21.45 6.86
N LEU A 106 5.11 -20.58 5.85
CA LEU A 106 3.93 -19.79 5.52
C LEU A 106 3.00 -20.60 4.60
N GLN A 107 1.81 -20.06 4.33
CA GLN A 107 0.93 -20.60 3.31
C GLN A 107 1.64 -20.64 1.95
N GLU A 108 1.27 -21.60 1.09
CA GLU A 108 1.92 -21.84 -0.23
C GLU A 108 3.39 -22.33 -0.16
N GLY A 109 3.86 -22.76 1.01
CA GLY A 109 5.15 -23.46 1.15
C GLY A 109 6.37 -22.55 1.23
N VAL A 110 6.18 -21.22 1.34
CA VAL A 110 7.28 -20.29 1.59
C VAL A 110 7.85 -20.56 2.98
N THR A 111 9.17 -20.76 3.09
CA THR A 111 9.84 -21.01 4.37
C THR A 111 10.79 -19.87 4.69
N CYS A 112 10.65 -19.30 5.89
CA CYS A 112 11.42 -18.15 6.34
C CYS A 112 12.11 -18.42 7.67
N PRO A 113 13.20 -17.70 8.00
CA PRO A 113 13.80 -17.79 9.33
C PRO A 113 12.86 -17.20 10.40
N TYR A 114 12.47 -17.99 11.40
CA TYR A 114 11.50 -17.57 12.42
C TYR A 114 12.00 -16.38 13.27
N LEU A 115 13.22 -16.47 13.80
CA LEU A 115 13.86 -15.46 14.66
C LEU A 115 14.10 -14.12 13.94
N LYS A 116 13.97 -14.07 12.61
CA LYS A 116 14.04 -12.81 11.85
C LYS A 116 12.81 -11.93 12.11
N GLY A 117 11.66 -12.52 12.47
CA GLY A 117 10.42 -11.80 12.79
C GLY A 117 9.89 -10.93 11.65
N TYR A 118 10.27 -11.27 10.41
CA TYR A 118 9.82 -10.61 9.19
C TYR A 118 10.15 -11.47 7.97
N CYS A 119 9.16 -11.68 7.11
CA CYS A 119 9.33 -12.33 5.81
C CYS A 119 8.53 -11.64 4.71
N PHE A 120 8.93 -11.88 3.47
CA PHE A 120 8.23 -11.42 2.28
C PHE A 120 7.84 -12.64 1.44
N ASP A 121 6.53 -12.83 1.29
CA ASP A 121 5.89 -13.80 0.42
C ASP A 121 5.52 -13.12 -0.91
N LEU A 122 5.84 -13.74 -2.05
CA LEU A 122 5.56 -13.17 -3.37
C LEU A 122 4.06 -13.16 -3.71
N THR A 123 3.27 -14.02 -3.09
CA THR A 123 1.83 -14.19 -3.29
C THR A 123 1.04 -13.38 -2.25
N TYR A 124 1.44 -13.42 -0.98
CA TYR A 124 0.69 -12.80 0.12
C TYR A 124 1.31 -11.53 0.71
N GLY A 125 2.55 -11.20 0.34
CA GLY A 125 3.21 -9.97 0.76
C GLY A 125 3.99 -10.08 2.07
N GLU A 126 4.01 -9.00 2.83
CA GLU A 126 4.85 -8.87 4.03
C GLU A 126 4.19 -9.56 5.24
N THR A 127 4.95 -10.38 5.95
CA THR A 127 4.51 -11.13 7.15
C THR A 127 5.46 -10.83 8.31
N ILE A 128 4.91 -10.74 9.53
CA ILE A 128 5.63 -10.45 10.79
C ILE A 128 5.48 -11.58 11.81
#